data_AF-X1G967-F1
#
_entry.id   AF-X1G967-F1
#
_cell.length_a   1.000
_cell.length_b   1.000
_cell.length_c   1.000
_cell.angle_alpha   90.00
_cell.angle_beta   90.00
_cell.angle_gamma   90.00
#
_symmetry.space_group_name_H-M   'P 1'
#
loop_
_entity.id
_entity.type
_entity.pdbx_description
1 polymer ?
#
loop_
_entity_poly.entity_id
_entity_poly.type
_entity_poly.pdbx_seq_one_letter_code
_entity_poly.pdbx_strand_id
1 'polypeptide(L)'
;GISASAQKIIPEYRASGDHALLRGFLSGSRWLTFAVSTLVSLALAGIVRLLSPWIDPAEELPLYIGCMTLPAFVVANTQDGIARSHDWMQLGLMPQFIIRQALIIGITACAFLLGYHLGAIAAMAASAGAVWIAMTGQMVVLNRRLADHITPGPKAYDVSGWLAVSLPILLVESFYLLLSYTDVLVLQQFRPSDEVGIYFAVVKTLALVSFIHYAMSATTAHRFAEYNASGDKARLSAYVAHAIAWTFWPSLAATAVLLALGKPLLWLFGPQFVV
;
A
#
# COMPACT_ATOMS: atom_id res chain seq x y z
N GLY A 1 -3.99 -6.61 7.04
CA GLY A 1 -5.10 -7.16 7.86
C GLY A 1 -6.38 -7.33 7.04
N ILE A 2 -7.40 -6.47 7.24
CA ILE A 2 -8.73 -6.59 6.60
C ILE A 2 -8.68 -6.63 5.06
N SER A 3 -7.80 -5.82 4.45
CA SER A 3 -7.59 -5.83 2.99
C SER A 3 -7.13 -7.20 2.47
N ALA A 4 -6.14 -7.80 3.12
CA ALA A 4 -5.63 -9.12 2.76
C ALA A 4 -6.65 -10.25 3.04
N SER A 5 -7.34 -10.19 4.19
CA SER A 5 -8.36 -11.19 4.52
C SER A 5 -9.58 -11.14 3.59
N ALA A 6 -9.87 -10.00 2.95
CA ALA A 6 -10.93 -9.89 1.95
C ALA A 6 -10.76 -10.89 0.80
N GLN A 7 -9.52 -11.18 0.38
CA GLN A 7 -9.22 -12.17 -0.67
C GLN A 7 -9.52 -13.61 -0.25
N LYS A 8 -9.67 -13.88 1.06
CA LYS A 8 -10.08 -15.19 1.60
C LYS A 8 -11.57 -15.24 1.91
N ILE A 9 -12.06 -14.24 2.66
CA ILE A 9 -13.43 -14.18 3.18
C ILE A 9 -14.47 -14.05 2.05
N ILE A 10 -14.18 -13.25 1.01
CA ILE A 10 -15.13 -13.04 -0.09
C ILE A 10 -15.35 -14.31 -0.92
N PRO A 11 -14.30 -15.03 -1.37
CA PRO A 11 -14.48 -16.31 -2.04
C PRO A 11 -15.16 -17.37 -1.16
N GLU A 12 -14.87 -17.39 0.14
CA GLU A 12 -15.49 -18.31 1.09
C GLU A 12 -17.02 -18.08 1.20
N TYR A 13 -17.46 -16.85 1.44
CA TYR A 13 -18.89 -16.53 1.45
C TYR A 13 -19.56 -16.72 0.08
N ARG A 14 -18.83 -16.57 -1.03
CA ARG A 14 -19.35 -16.85 -2.37
C ARG A 14 -19.54 -18.36 -2.59
N ALA A 15 -18.59 -19.18 -2.16
CA ALA A 15 -18.65 -20.64 -2.28
C ALA A 15 -19.77 -21.24 -1.41
N SER A 16 -20.00 -20.68 -0.21
CA SER A 16 -21.07 -21.10 0.70
C SER A 16 -22.46 -20.62 0.29
N GLY A 17 -22.58 -19.70 -0.67
CA GLY A 17 -23.86 -19.11 -1.08
C GLY A 17 -24.43 -18.08 -0.10
N ASP A 18 -23.66 -17.66 0.90
CA ASP A 18 -24.07 -16.75 1.96
C ASP A 18 -24.04 -15.28 1.51
N HIS A 19 -24.91 -14.93 0.56
CA HIS A 19 -24.97 -13.60 -0.02
C HIS A 19 -25.25 -12.48 1.01
N ALA A 20 -25.93 -12.80 2.12
CA ALA A 20 -26.17 -11.84 3.20
C ALA A 20 -24.89 -11.47 3.96
N LEU A 21 -24.03 -12.46 4.24
CA LEU A 21 -22.72 -12.26 4.88
C LEU A 21 -21.74 -11.57 3.93
N LEU A 22 -21.77 -11.91 2.64
CA LEU A 22 -20.99 -11.21 1.62
C LEU A 22 -21.33 -9.71 1.57
N ARG A 23 -22.62 -9.36 1.48
CA ARG A 23 -23.06 -7.95 1.46
C ARG A 23 -22.70 -7.23 2.75
N GLY A 24 -22.85 -7.91 3.89
CA GLY A 24 -22.46 -7.38 5.19
C GLY A 24 -20.96 -7.11 5.27
N PHE A 25 -20.11 -8.02 4.80
CA PHE A 25 -18.67 -7.82 4.73
C PHE A 25 -18.31 -6.63 3.83
N LEU A 26 -18.93 -6.52 2.65
CA LEU A 26 -18.61 -5.44 1.71
C LEU A 26 -18.87 -4.04 2.27
N SER A 27 -19.97 -3.80 3.00
CA SER A 27 -20.19 -2.49 3.64
C SER A 27 -19.57 -2.41 5.03
N GLY A 28 -19.62 -3.49 5.80
CA GLY A 28 -19.17 -3.56 7.19
C GLY A 28 -17.66 -3.45 7.33
N SER A 29 -16.88 -4.10 6.46
CA SER A 29 -15.40 -3.99 6.49
C SER A 29 -14.92 -2.56 6.26
N ARG A 30 -15.56 -1.81 5.35
CA ARG A 30 -15.24 -0.39 5.09
C ARG A 30 -15.59 0.51 6.25
N TRP A 31 -16.76 0.33 6.86
CA TRP A 31 -17.16 1.11 8.03
C TRP A 31 -16.31 0.79 9.26
N LEU A 32 -16.03 -0.49 9.50
CA LEU A 32 -15.16 -0.94 10.58
C LEU A 32 -13.75 -0.36 10.43
N THR A 33 -13.16 -0.47 9.24
CA THR A 33 -11.82 0.06 8.98
C THR A 33 -11.79 1.58 9.06
N PHE A 34 -12.81 2.28 8.59
CA PHE A 34 -12.93 3.73 8.76
C PHE A 34 -13.02 4.13 10.25
N ALA A 35 -13.86 3.46 11.04
CA ALA A 35 -14.01 3.76 12.47
C ALA A 35 -12.71 3.51 13.24
N VAL A 36 -12.08 2.35 13.04
CA VAL A 36 -10.82 1.98 13.71
C VAL A 36 -9.68 2.94 13.30
N SER A 37 -9.52 3.22 11.99
CA SER A 37 -8.49 4.14 11.52
C SER A 37 -8.71 5.58 11.98
N THR A 38 -9.97 6.03 12.11
CA THR A 38 -10.29 7.34 12.68
C THR A 38 -9.93 7.41 14.16
N LEU A 39 -10.25 6.38 14.95
CA LEU A 39 -9.87 6.31 16.36
C LEU A 39 -8.33 6.33 16.53
N VAL A 40 -7.62 5.56 15.71
CA VAL A 40 -6.15 5.56 15.69
C VAL A 40 -5.60 6.92 15.27
N SER A 41 -6.17 7.55 14.25
CA SER A 41 -5.80 8.90 13.82
C SER A 41 -6.00 9.94 14.92
N LEU A 42 -7.09 9.86 15.69
CA LEU A 42 -7.35 10.77 16.81
C LEU A 42 -6.37 10.51 17.97
N ALA A 43 -6.06 9.26 18.26
CA ALA A 43 -5.03 8.91 19.23
C ALA A 43 -3.65 9.46 18.83
N LEU A 44 -3.25 9.31 17.56
CA LEU A 44 -2.02 9.88 17.02
C LEU A 44 -2.01 11.41 17.10
N ALA A 45 -3.11 12.07 16.75
CA ALA A 45 -3.25 13.52 16.91
C ALA A 45 -3.13 13.97 18.39
N GLY A 46 -3.65 13.16 19.32
CA GLY A 46 -3.47 13.36 20.76
C GLY A 46 -2.01 13.23 21.19
N ILE A 47 -1.29 12.23 20.66
CA ILE A 47 0.15 12.04 20.90
C ILE A 47 0.94 13.23 20.36
N VAL A 48 0.65 13.70 19.14
CA VAL A 48 1.28 14.90 18.56
C VAL A 48 1.07 16.10 19.49
N ARG A 49 -0.12 16.28 20.05
CA ARG A 49 -0.39 17.36 21.01
C ARG A 49 0.42 17.24 22.30
N LEU A 50 0.62 16.02 22.81
CA LEU A 50 1.42 15.76 24.00
C LEU A 50 2.92 16.02 23.75
N LEU A 51 3.41 15.72 22.55
CA LEU A 51 4.80 15.91 22.15
C LEU A 51 5.07 17.29 21.53
N SER A 52 4.04 18.09 21.28
CA SER A 52 4.13 19.47 20.76
C SER A 52 5.21 20.33 21.47
N PRO A 53 5.43 20.25 22.80
CA PRO A 53 6.49 21.01 23.47
C PRO A 53 7.92 20.63 23.05
N TRP A 54 8.10 19.47 22.42
CA TRP A 54 9.40 18.92 21.98
C TRP A 54 9.53 18.87 20.45
N ILE A 55 8.51 19.30 19.71
CA ILE A 55 8.47 19.30 18.25
C ILE A 55 8.62 20.74 17.75
N ASP A 56 9.29 20.92 16.62
CA ASP A 56 9.37 22.23 15.96
C ASP A 56 7.95 22.68 15.56
N PRO A 57 7.51 23.92 15.92
CA PRO A 57 6.21 24.45 15.52
C PRO A 57 5.93 24.37 14.01
N ALA A 58 6.97 24.36 13.17
CA ALA A 58 6.84 24.19 11.72
C ALA A 58 6.36 22.78 11.30
N GLU A 59 6.57 21.77 12.14
CA GLU A 59 6.26 20.35 11.87
C GLU A 59 4.92 19.88 12.45
N GLU A 60 4.38 20.61 13.43
CA GLU A 60 3.15 20.26 14.13
C GLU A 60 1.93 20.18 13.19
N LEU A 61 1.71 21.21 12.35
CA LEU A 61 0.58 21.23 11.41
C LEU A 61 0.69 20.15 10.30
N PRO A 62 1.86 19.94 9.67
CA PRO A 62 2.12 18.78 8.80
C PRO A 62 1.73 17.44 9.43
N LEU A 63 2.10 17.20 10.69
CA LEU A 63 1.78 15.95 11.40
C LEU A 63 0.26 15.75 11.59
N TYR A 64 -0.48 16.82 11.90
CA TYR A 64 -1.94 16.76 11.98
C TYR A 64 -2.59 16.44 10.63
N ILE A 65 -2.11 17.05 9.54
CA ILE A 65 -2.58 16.73 8.19
C ILE A 65 -2.30 15.26 7.89
N GLY A 66 -1.10 14.77 8.24
CA GLY A 66 -0.74 13.35 8.13
C GLY A 66 -1.73 12.43 8.84
N CYS A 67 -2.13 12.76 10.07
CA CYS A 67 -3.16 12.01 10.81
C CYS A 67 -4.48 11.98 10.03
N MET A 68 -4.95 13.14 9.52
CA MET A 68 -6.19 13.22 8.74
C MET A 68 -6.17 12.43 7.42
N THR A 69 -4.99 12.11 6.88
CA THR A 69 -4.88 11.27 5.67
C THR A 69 -5.09 9.78 5.96
N LEU A 70 -4.83 9.35 7.19
CA LEU A 70 -4.76 7.94 7.57
C LEU A 70 -6.10 7.20 7.36
N PRO A 71 -7.28 7.74 7.75
CA PRO A 71 -8.55 7.04 7.55
C PRO A 71 -8.85 6.77 6.08
N ALA A 72 -8.65 7.76 5.22
CA ALA A 72 -8.86 7.60 3.77
C ALA A 72 -7.90 6.57 3.17
N PHE A 73 -6.63 6.60 3.60
CA PHE A 73 -5.63 5.64 3.14
C PHE A 73 -5.98 4.20 3.51
N VAL A 74 -6.41 3.95 4.75
CA VAL A 74 -6.77 2.60 5.22
C VAL A 74 -8.02 2.08 4.50
N VAL A 75 -9.01 2.95 4.27
CA VAL A 75 -10.22 2.55 3.55
C VAL A 75 -9.91 2.27 2.07
N ALA A 76 -9.03 3.04 1.42
CA ALA A 76 -8.58 2.76 0.05
C ALA A 76 -7.91 1.39 -0.06
N ASN A 77 -7.02 1.03 0.88
CA ASN A 77 -6.42 -0.31 0.91
C ASN A 77 -7.47 -1.42 1.11
N THR A 78 -8.51 -1.16 1.92
CA THR A 78 -9.61 -2.12 2.09
C THR A 78 -10.39 -2.32 0.79
N GLN A 79 -10.62 -1.24 0.04
CA GLN A 79 -11.25 -1.30 -1.28
C GLN A 79 -10.39 -2.02 -2.31
N ASP A 80 -9.06 -1.91 -2.25
CA ASP A 80 -8.14 -2.70 -3.08
C ASP A 80 -8.31 -4.20 -2.81
N GLY A 81 -8.31 -4.61 -1.54
CA GLY A 81 -8.54 -6.00 -1.16
C GLY A 81 -9.86 -6.56 -1.68
N ILE A 82 -10.93 -5.76 -1.61
CA ILE A 82 -12.24 -6.12 -2.17
C ILE A 82 -12.17 -6.24 -3.71
N ALA A 83 -11.57 -5.27 -4.41
CA ALA A 83 -11.46 -5.31 -5.86
C ALA A 83 -10.66 -6.52 -6.34
N ARG A 84 -9.55 -6.84 -5.67
CA ARG A 84 -8.69 -7.99 -5.97
C ARG A 84 -9.38 -9.33 -5.75
N SER A 85 -10.29 -9.44 -4.78
CA SER A 85 -11.10 -10.64 -4.57
C SER A 85 -12.10 -10.93 -5.71
N HIS A 86 -12.35 -9.95 -6.59
CA HIS A 86 -13.21 -10.07 -7.77
C HIS A 86 -12.39 -10.06 -9.07
N ASP A 87 -11.08 -10.30 -9.00
CA ASP A 87 -10.13 -10.26 -10.13
C ASP A 87 -10.05 -8.88 -10.83
N TRP A 88 -10.55 -7.81 -10.21
CA TRP A 88 -10.45 -6.45 -10.73
C TRP A 88 -9.13 -5.79 -10.33
N MET A 89 -8.01 -6.44 -10.65
CA MET A 89 -6.66 -6.00 -10.26
C MET A 89 -6.38 -4.55 -10.68
N GLN A 90 -6.81 -4.15 -11.87
CA GLN A 90 -6.66 -2.76 -12.34
C GLN A 90 -7.41 -1.77 -11.44
N LEU A 91 -8.64 -2.09 -11.01
CA LEU A 91 -9.43 -1.23 -10.14
C LEU A 91 -8.86 -1.16 -8.71
N GLY A 92 -8.21 -2.23 -8.25
CA GLY A 92 -7.55 -2.26 -6.95
C GLY A 92 -6.25 -1.45 -6.91
N LEU A 93 -5.38 -1.65 -7.91
CA LEU A 93 -4.04 -1.07 -7.92
C LEU A 93 -3.96 0.34 -8.53
N MET A 94 -4.74 0.65 -9.58
CA MET A 94 -4.62 1.95 -10.27
C MET A 94 -4.87 3.16 -9.35
N PRO A 95 -5.89 3.18 -8.48
CA PRO A 95 -6.15 4.33 -7.63
C PRO A 95 -4.97 4.65 -6.71
N GLN A 96 -4.38 3.61 -6.13
CA GLN A 96 -3.31 3.73 -5.14
C GLN A 96 -1.95 4.07 -5.76
N PHE A 97 -1.60 3.44 -6.88
CA PHE A 97 -0.27 3.55 -7.47
C PHE A 97 -0.16 4.58 -8.59
N ILE A 98 -1.25 4.85 -9.33
CA ILE A 98 -1.23 5.75 -10.49
C ILE A 98 -2.04 7.01 -10.20
N ILE A 99 -3.34 6.88 -9.90
CA ILE A 99 -4.25 8.03 -9.79
C ILE A 99 -3.83 8.92 -8.62
N ARG A 100 -3.53 8.34 -7.44
CA ARG A 100 -3.04 9.11 -6.31
C ARG A 100 -1.75 9.86 -6.64
N GLN A 101 -0.78 9.20 -7.28
CA GLN A 101 0.50 9.84 -7.62
C GLN A 101 0.31 10.95 -8.66
N ALA A 102 -0.52 10.71 -9.69
CA ALA A 102 -0.87 11.71 -10.68
C ALA A 102 -1.62 12.91 -10.06
N LEU A 103 -2.52 12.66 -9.11
CA LEU A 103 -3.21 13.72 -8.36
C LEU A 103 -2.25 14.52 -7.48
N ILE A 104 -1.33 13.88 -6.77
CA ILE A 104 -0.31 14.59 -5.97
C ILE A 104 0.51 15.51 -6.88
N ILE A 105 1.04 14.97 -7.98
CA ILE A 105 1.84 15.74 -8.94
C ILE A 105 1.01 16.87 -9.54
N GLY A 106 -0.22 16.59 -10.00
CA GLY A 106 -1.10 17.55 -10.63
C GLY A 106 -1.53 18.69 -9.70
N ILE A 107 -1.94 18.38 -8.47
CA ILE A 107 -2.33 19.38 -7.47
C ILE A 107 -1.12 20.23 -7.09
N THR A 108 0.04 19.61 -6.87
CA THR A 108 1.28 20.31 -6.52
C THR A 108 1.76 21.23 -7.65
N ALA A 109 1.76 20.74 -8.89
CA ALA A 109 2.13 21.53 -10.07
C ALA A 109 1.15 22.69 -10.30
N CYS A 110 -0.15 22.46 -10.13
CA CYS A 110 -1.16 23.52 -10.23
C CYS A 110 -0.93 24.60 -9.16
N ALA A 111 -0.70 24.21 -7.91
CA ALA A 111 -0.39 25.15 -6.83
C ALA A 111 0.88 25.98 -7.13
N PHE A 112 1.92 25.35 -7.68
CA PHE A 112 3.14 26.05 -8.12
C PHE A 112 2.86 27.08 -9.22
N LEU A 113 2.10 26.69 -10.26
CA LEU A 113 1.77 27.57 -11.39
C LEU A 113 0.91 28.77 -10.97
N LEU A 114 0.09 28.61 -9.93
CA LEU A 114 -0.72 29.68 -9.34
C LEU A 114 0.09 30.61 -8.42
N GLY A 115 1.40 30.37 -8.25
CA GLY A 115 2.29 31.21 -7.46
C GLY A 115 2.26 30.95 -5.96
N TYR A 116 1.68 29.83 -5.50
CA TYR A 116 1.71 29.47 -4.09
C TYR A 116 3.10 29.01 -3.66
N HIS A 117 3.58 29.48 -2.50
CA HIS A 117 4.78 28.95 -1.87
C HIS A 117 4.53 27.51 -1.40
N LEU A 118 5.15 26.55 -2.07
CA LEU A 118 5.11 25.13 -1.73
C LEU A 118 5.98 24.84 -0.49
N GLY A 119 5.46 25.22 0.68
CA GLY A 119 5.96 24.75 1.96
C GLY A 119 5.46 23.34 2.29
N ALA A 120 6.01 22.75 3.37
CA ALA A 120 5.63 21.41 3.85
C ALA A 120 4.12 21.26 4.08
N ILE A 121 3.47 22.29 4.64
CA ILE A 121 2.03 22.32 4.88
C ILE A 121 1.23 22.19 3.58
N ALA A 122 1.58 22.97 2.55
CA ALA A 122 0.88 22.95 1.27
C ALA A 122 1.05 21.60 0.54
N ALA A 123 2.26 21.05 0.56
CA ALA A 123 2.56 19.74 -0.03
C ALA A 123 1.80 18.60 0.70
N MET A 124 1.72 18.65 2.02
CA MET A 124 0.96 17.67 2.80
C MET A 124 -0.55 17.82 2.61
N ALA A 125 -1.07 19.04 2.53
CA ALA A 125 -2.48 19.29 2.24
C ALA A 125 -2.86 18.80 0.83
N ALA A 126 -2.02 19.05 -0.18
CA ALA A 126 -2.18 18.51 -1.52
C ALA A 126 -2.19 16.98 -1.52
N SER A 127 -1.27 16.36 -0.78
CA SER A 127 -1.18 14.91 -0.62
C SER A 127 -2.42 14.33 0.08
N ALA A 128 -2.91 14.98 1.13
CA ALA A 128 -4.14 14.62 1.80
C ALA A 128 -5.34 14.67 0.85
N GLY A 129 -5.49 15.78 0.12
CA GLY A 129 -6.54 15.94 -0.89
C GLY A 129 -6.49 14.84 -1.94
N ALA A 130 -5.31 14.53 -2.48
CA ALA A 130 -5.14 13.46 -3.46
C ALA A 130 -5.55 12.08 -2.91
N VAL A 131 -5.21 11.75 -1.66
CA VAL A 131 -5.62 10.49 -1.02
C VAL A 131 -7.14 10.41 -0.88
N TRP A 132 -7.78 11.47 -0.41
CA TRP A 132 -9.24 11.52 -0.26
C TRP A 132 -9.97 11.44 -1.59
N ILE A 133 -9.50 12.15 -2.61
CA ILE A 133 -10.07 12.12 -3.97
C ILE A 133 -9.90 10.72 -4.58
N ALA A 134 -8.72 10.11 -4.47
CA ALA A 134 -8.49 8.77 -5.00
C ALA A 134 -9.36 7.71 -4.29
N MET A 135 -9.45 7.78 -2.96
CA MET A 135 -10.29 6.88 -2.16
C MET A 135 -11.77 7.02 -2.51
N THR A 136 -12.28 8.24 -2.63
CA THR A 136 -13.70 8.47 -2.97
C THR A 136 -14.00 8.05 -4.41
N GLY A 137 -13.12 8.37 -5.36
CA GLY A 137 -13.23 7.92 -6.74
C GLY A 137 -13.25 6.39 -6.86
N GLN A 138 -12.32 5.69 -6.19
CA GLN A 138 -12.29 4.23 -6.13
C GLN A 138 -13.58 3.68 -5.51
N MET A 139 -14.08 4.29 -4.44
CA MET A 139 -15.31 3.87 -3.78
C MET A 139 -16.52 3.93 -4.72
N VAL A 140 -16.66 5.01 -5.49
CA VAL A 140 -17.77 5.20 -6.44
C VAL A 140 -17.71 4.16 -7.55
N VAL A 141 -16.55 3.95 -8.17
CA VAL A 141 -16.40 2.97 -9.26
C VAL A 141 -16.60 1.55 -8.75
N LEU A 142 -16.06 1.21 -7.59
CA LEU A 142 -16.21 -0.10 -6.96
C LEU A 142 -17.67 -0.39 -6.60
N ASN A 143 -18.38 0.58 -6.00
CA ASN A 143 -19.80 0.42 -5.67
C ASN A 143 -20.68 0.21 -6.90
N ARG A 144 -20.39 0.93 -8.00
CA ARG A 144 -21.11 0.76 -9.27
C ARG A 144 -20.93 -0.66 -9.81
N ARG A 145 -19.69 -1.14 -9.91
CA ARG A 145 -19.43 -2.52 -10.40
C ARG A 145 -20.01 -3.59 -9.47
N LEU A 146 -19.96 -3.39 -8.16
CA LEU A 146 -20.55 -4.32 -7.19
C LEU A 146 -22.07 -4.38 -7.29
N ALA A 147 -22.73 -3.25 -7.58
CA ALA A 147 -24.19 -3.22 -7.77
C ALA A 147 -24.64 -4.08 -8.96
N ASP A 148 -23.83 -4.13 -10.02
CA ASP A 148 -24.11 -4.98 -11.19
C ASP A 148 -23.89 -6.48 -10.91
N HIS A 149 -23.00 -6.82 -9.96
CA HIS A 149 -22.62 -8.22 -9.66
C HIS A 149 -23.34 -8.83 -8.46
N ILE A 150 -23.95 -8.01 -7.59
CA ILE A 150 -24.51 -8.47 -6.32
C ILE A 150 -25.95 -8.01 -6.21
N THR A 151 -26.87 -8.97 -6.14
CA THR A 151 -28.30 -8.67 -5.99
C THR A 151 -28.58 -7.94 -4.67
N PRO A 152 -29.46 -6.92 -4.68
CA PRO A 152 -29.89 -6.25 -3.45
C PRO A 152 -30.55 -7.21 -2.46
N GLY A 153 -30.40 -6.95 -1.16
CA GLY A 153 -31.06 -7.74 -0.11
C GLY A 153 -30.42 -7.56 1.28
N PRO A 154 -30.82 -8.39 2.26
CA PRO A 154 -30.41 -8.22 3.66
C PRO A 154 -28.90 -8.40 3.85
N LYS A 155 -28.36 -7.69 4.85
CA LYS A 155 -26.95 -7.72 5.24
C LYS A 155 -26.81 -8.38 6.61
N ALA A 156 -25.96 -9.38 6.72
CA ALA A 156 -25.59 -10.02 7.98
C ALA A 156 -24.13 -9.70 8.30
N TYR A 157 -23.82 -9.35 9.54
CA TYR A 157 -22.48 -8.89 9.94
C TYR A 157 -21.84 -9.93 10.89
N ASP A 158 -20.67 -10.45 10.51
CA ASP A 158 -19.86 -11.35 11.33
C ASP A 158 -18.51 -10.70 11.67
N VAL A 159 -18.57 -9.61 12.43
CA VAL A 159 -17.38 -8.80 12.77
C VAL A 159 -16.33 -9.64 13.52
N SER A 160 -16.79 -10.56 14.39
CA SER A 160 -15.93 -11.49 15.12
C SER A 160 -15.14 -12.40 14.19
N GLY A 161 -15.80 -13.03 13.20
CA GLY A 161 -15.13 -13.89 12.23
C GLY A 161 -14.15 -13.10 11.37
N TRP A 162 -14.51 -11.88 10.96
CA TRP A 162 -13.60 -11.02 10.18
C TRP A 162 -12.34 -10.69 10.95
N LEU A 163 -12.46 -10.32 12.23
CA LEU A 163 -11.31 -10.01 13.09
C LEU A 163 -10.46 -11.25 13.39
N ALA A 164 -11.09 -12.41 13.63
CA ALA A 164 -10.38 -13.67 13.88
C ALA A 164 -9.45 -14.06 12.72
N VAL A 165 -9.87 -13.81 11.47
CA VAL A 165 -9.04 -14.06 10.29
C VAL A 165 -8.03 -12.91 10.05
N SER A 166 -8.45 -11.67 10.29
CA SER A 166 -7.65 -10.48 9.92
C SER A 166 -6.54 -10.16 10.90
N LEU A 167 -6.70 -10.48 12.19
CA LEU A 167 -5.76 -10.14 13.26
C LEU A 167 -4.44 -10.93 13.15
N PRO A 168 -4.44 -12.26 12.91
CA PRO A 168 -3.20 -13.00 12.66
C PRO A 168 -2.46 -12.48 11.43
N ILE A 169 -3.18 -12.17 10.35
CA ILE A 169 -2.61 -11.61 9.13
C ILE A 169 -1.98 -10.24 9.41
N LEU A 170 -2.67 -9.39 10.19
CA LEU A 170 -2.13 -8.10 10.63
C LEU A 170 -0.82 -8.28 11.41
N LEU A 171 -0.74 -9.23 12.33
CA LEU A 171 0.47 -9.48 13.12
C LEU A 171 1.63 -9.92 12.24
N VAL A 172 1.38 -10.85 11.30
CA VAL A 172 2.40 -11.31 10.35
C VAL A 172 2.90 -10.15 9.47
N GLU A 173 1.99 -9.35 8.90
CA GLU A 173 2.36 -8.18 8.10
C GLU A 173 3.12 -7.13 8.93
N SER A 174 2.70 -6.89 10.17
CA SER A 174 3.34 -5.93 11.08
C SER A 174 4.75 -6.37 11.45
N PHE A 175 4.95 -7.64 11.81
CA PHE A 175 6.28 -8.17 12.13
C PHE A 175 7.19 -8.20 10.91
N TYR A 176 6.65 -8.52 9.73
CA TYR A 176 7.42 -8.44 8.50
C TYR A 176 7.85 -7.01 8.17
N LEU A 177 6.97 -6.03 8.38
CA LEU A 177 7.29 -4.62 8.19
C LEU A 177 8.37 -4.16 9.20
N LEU A 178 8.22 -4.49 10.48
CA LEU A 178 9.25 -4.20 11.49
C LEU A 178 10.59 -4.81 11.11
N LEU A 179 10.61 -6.09 10.71
CA LEU A 179 11.83 -6.76 10.25
C LEU A 179 12.46 -6.03 9.06
N SER A 180 11.65 -5.60 8.09
CA SER A 180 12.10 -4.91 6.87
C SER A 180 12.65 -3.50 7.11
N TYR A 181 12.35 -2.89 8.26
CA TYR A 181 12.86 -1.56 8.65
C TYR A 181 13.80 -1.62 9.86
N THR A 182 14.12 -2.82 10.36
CA THR A 182 14.98 -2.99 11.54
C THR A 182 16.38 -2.47 11.26
N ASP A 183 16.89 -2.68 10.05
CA ASP A 183 18.17 -2.14 9.58
C ASP A 183 18.23 -0.60 9.71
N VAL A 184 17.19 0.11 9.25
CA VAL A 184 17.08 1.56 9.33
C VAL A 184 16.98 2.02 10.79
N LEU A 185 16.13 1.37 11.60
CA LEU A 185 15.94 1.73 13.01
C LEU A 185 17.22 1.52 13.84
N VAL A 186 17.95 0.43 13.59
CA VAL A 186 19.23 0.16 14.24
C VAL A 186 20.26 1.20 13.78
N LEU A 187 20.35 1.49 12.48
CA LEU A 187 21.30 2.46 11.94
C LEU A 187 21.09 3.87 12.52
N GLN A 188 19.84 4.29 12.73
CA GLN A 188 19.49 5.56 13.38
C GLN A 188 20.08 5.72 14.79
N GLN A 189 20.32 4.63 15.52
CA GLN A 189 20.90 4.68 16.86
C GLN A 189 22.42 4.88 16.84
N PHE A 190 23.09 4.53 15.75
CA PHE A 190 24.55 4.51 15.66
C PHE A 190 25.14 5.55 14.71
N ARG A 191 24.32 6.15 13.83
CA ARG A 191 24.78 7.08 12.80
C ARG A 191 23.93 8.36 12.79
N PRO A 192 24.54 9.51 12.44
CA PRO A 192 23.81 10.77 12.33
C PRO A 192 22.75 10.73 11.22
N SER A 193 21.76 11.60 11.34
CA SER A 193 20.51 11.57 10.55
C SER A 193 20.72 11.75 9.04
N ASP A 194 21.79 12.42 8.65
CA ASP A 194 22.25 12.61 7.27
C ASP A 194 22.69 11.29 6.63
N GLU A 195 23.50 10.49 7.33
CA GLU A 195 23.93 9.17 6.86
C GLU A 195 22.75 8.18 6.77
N VAL A 196 21.81 8.27 7.71
CA VAL A 196 20.56 7.49 7.67
C VAL A 196 19.72 7.89 6.44
N GLY A 197 19.65 9.19 6.13
CA GLY A 197 18.98 9.70 4.93
C GLY A 197 19.57 9.13 3.64
N ILE A 198 20.91 9.06 3.56
CA ILE A 198 21.63 8.43 2.44
C ILE A 198 21.26 6.94 2.34
N TYR A 199 21.32 6.21 3.45
CA TYR A 199 20.96 4.80 3.49
C TYR A 199 19.51 4.57 3.04
N PHE A 200 18.57 5.39 3.53
CA PHE A 200 17.16 5.30 3.15
C PHE A 200 16.96 5.55 1.65
N ALA A 201 17.69 6.51 1.06
CA ALA A 201 17.67 6.74 -0.39
C ALA A 201 18.16 5.51 -1.16
N VAL A 202 19.24 4.85 -0.71
CA VAL A 202 19.75 3.61 -1.32
C VAL A 202 18.70 2.50 -1.24
N VAL A 203 18.11 2.26 -0.06
CA VAL A 203 17.05 1.25 0.13
C VAL A 203 15.87 1.50 -0.82
N LYS A 204 15.44 2.76 -0.98
CA LYS A 204 14.38 3.12 -1.92
C LYS A 204 14.77 2.89 -3.38
N THR A 205 16.03 3.11 -3.74
CA THR A 205 16.52 2.84 -5.10
C THR A 205 16.55 1.34 -5.37
N LEU A 206 16.94 0.52 -4.38
CA LEU A 206 16.88 -0.95 -4.45
C LEU A 206 15.45 -1.49 -4.55
N ALA A 207 14.44 -0.77 -4.06
CA ALA A 207 13.03 -1.17 -4.21
C ALA A 207 12.61 -1.31 -5.69
N LEU A 208 13.29 -0.60 -6.61
CA LEU A 208 13.08 -0.77 -8.05
C LEU A 208 13.49 -2.17 -8.54
N VAL A 209 14.54 -2.76 -7.96
CA VAL A 209 14.96 -4.14 -8.25
C VAL A 209 13.93 -5.12 -7.69
N SER A 210 13.44 -4.88 -6.46
CA SER A 210 12.38 -5.70 -5.84
C SER A 210 11.08 -5.68 -6.63
N PHE A 211 10.82 -4.63 -7.43
CA PHE A 211 9.66 -4.58 -8.31
C PHE A 211 9.68 -5.68 -9.38
N ILE A 212 10.85 -6.07 -9.89
CA ILE A 212 10.99 -7.18 -10.85
C ILE A 212 10.52 -8.49 -10.20
N HIS A 213 11.00 -8.75 -8.97
CA HIS A 213 10.56 -9.91 -8.20
C HIS A 213 9.03 -9.88 -7.93
N TYR A 214 8.49 -8.71 -7.58
CA TYR A 214 7.05 -8.55 -7.37
C TYR A 214 6.23 -8.86 -8.64
N ALA A 215 6.64 -8.32 -9.79
CA ALA A 215 5.97 -8.56 -11.07
C ALA A 215 6.03 -10.03 -11.50
N MET A 216 7.18 -10.69 -11.31
CA MET A 216 7.33 -12.12 -11.58
C MET A 216 6.45 -12.97 -10.65
N SER A 217 6.45 -12.70 -9.34
CA SER A 217 5.61 -13.41 -8.38
C SER A 217 4.11 -13.26 -8.69
N ALA A 218 3.66 -12.05 -9.05
CA ALA A 218 2.27 -11.80 -9.41
C ALA A 218 1.82 -12.53 -10.71
N THR A 219 2.70 -12.62 -11.71
CA THR A 219 2.38 -13.25 -13.01
C THR A 219 2.49 -14.78 -12.98
N THR A 220 3.36 -15.32 -12.13
CA THR A 220 3.61 -16.78 -12.04
C THR A 220 2.72 -17.51 -11.06
N ALA A 221 2.19 -16.82 -10.03
CA ALA A 221 1.38 -17.43 -8.97
C ALA A 221 0.18 -18.24 -9.49
N HIS A 222 -0.60 -17.68 -10.43
CA HIS A 222 -1.77 -18.37 -10.99
C HIS A 222 -1.39 -19.64 -11.77
N ARG A 223 -0.30 -19.60 -12.54
CA ARG A 223 0.17 -20.75 -13.33
C ARG A 223 0.76 -21.85 -12.46
N PHE A 224 1.41 -21.51 -11.34
CA PHE A 224 1.84 -22.51 -10.36
C PHE A 224 0.65 -23.26 -9.76
N ALA A 225 -0.41 -22.55 -9.38
CA ALA A 225 -1.63 -23.17 -8.87
C ALA A 225 -2.31 -24.06 -9.91
N GLU A 226 -2.39 -23.61 -11.18
CA GLU A 226 -2.96 -24.36 -12.30
C GLU A 226 -2.20 -25.66 -12.58
N TYR A 227 -0.88 -25.59 -12.76
CA TYR A 227 -0.06 -26.78 -13.06
C TYR A 227 0.03 -27.75 -11.87
N ASN A 228 -0.06 -27.24 -10.65
CA ASN A 228 -0.14 -28.10 -9.46
C ASN A 228 -1.50 -28.80 -9.35
N ALA A 229 -2.60 -28.11 -9.67
CA ALA A 229 -3.95 -28.69 -9.68
C ALA A 229 -4.13 -29.74 -10.80
N SER A 230 -3.47 -29.56 -11.95
CA SER A 230 -3.52 -30.51 -13.06
C SER A 230 -2.62 -31.74 -12.86
N GLY A 231 -1.82 -31.79 -11.78
CA GLY A 231 -0.89 -32.89 -11.48
C GLY A 231 0.33 -32.98 -12.41
N ASP A 232 0.53 -32.01 -13.30
CA ASP A 232 1.61 -32.03 -14.29
C ASP A 232 2.92 -31.49 -13.70
N LYS A 233 3.59 -32.35 -12.92
CA LYS A 233 4.83 -32.02 -12.22
C LYS A 233 5.97 -31.63 -13.16
N ALA A 234 5.99 -32.16 -14.38
CA ALA A 234 7.02 -31.85 -15.37
C ALA A 234 6.89 -30.41 -15.88
N ARG A 235 5.67 -29.99 -16.26
CA ARG A 235 5.41 -28.59 -16.63
C ARG A 235 5.60 -27.64 -15.47
N LEU A 236 5.20 -28.02 -14.25
CA LEU A 236 5.43 -27.21 -13.07
C LEU A 236 6.93 -26.96 -12.84
N SER A 237 7.77 -28.00 -12.89
CA SER A 237 9.22 -27.88 -12.71
C SER A 237 9.86 -26.99 -13.79
N ALA A 238 9.50 -27.18 -15.06
CA ALA A 238 9.99 -26.34 -16.15
C ALA A 238 9.57 -24.87 -15.98
N TYR A 239 8.33 -24.63 -15.53
CA TYR A 239 7.83 -23.27 -15.31
C TYR A 239 8.48 -22.60 -14.09
N VAL A 240 8.76 -23.34 -13.02
CA VAL A 240 9.53 -22.85 -11.87
C VAL A 240 10.94 -22.45 -12.29
N ALA A 241 11.64 -23.29 -13.07
CA ALA A 241 12.97 -22.98 -13.58
C ALA A 241 12.95 -21.71 -14.46
N HIS A 242 11.93 -21.57 -15.31
CA HIS A 242 11.71 -20.37 -16.11
C HIS A 242 11.49 -19.13 -15.23
N ALA A 243 10.62 -19.23 -14.22
CA ALA A 243 10.36 -18.15 -13.27
C ALA A 243 11.62 -17.74 -12.50
N ILE A 244 12.45 -18.70 -12.08
CA ILE A 244 13.74 -18.44 -11.43
C ILE A 244 14.66 -17.67 -12.37
N ALA A 245 14.86 -18.14 -13.61
CA ALA A 245 15.74 -17.49 -14.57
C ALA A 245 15.28 -16.05 -14.90
N TRP A 246 13.98 -15.85 -15.10
CA TRP A 246 13.37 -14.55 -15.38
C TRP A 246 13.28 -13.62 -14.17
N THR A 247 13.41 -14.15 -12.95
CA THR A 247 13.59 -13.32 -11.76
C THR A 247 15.06 -12.95 -11.58
N PHE A 248 15.96 -13.92 -11.75
CA PHE A 248 17.39 -13.78 -11.47
C PHE A 248 18.10 -12.87 -12.47
N TRP A 249 18.02 -13.17 -13.77
CA TRP A 249 18.80 -12.43 -14.77
C TRP A 249 18.42 -10.95 -14.86
N PRO A 250 17.12 -10.57 -14.90
CA PRO A 250 16.73 -9.18 -14.88
C PRO A 250 17.08 -8.47 -13.57
N SER A 251 16.95 -9.13 -12.41
CA SER A 251 17.33 -8.53 -11.12
C SER A 251 18.84 -8.32 -11.02
N LEU A 252 19.64 -9.27 -11.52
CA LEU A 252 21.10 -9.16 -11.59
C LEU A 252 21.51 -8.02 -12.52
N ALA A 253 20.91 -7.94 -13.71
CA ALA A 253 21.16 -6.86 -14.66
C ALA A 253 20.79 -5.49 -14.06
N ALA A 254 19.61 -5.38 -13.44
CA ALA A 254 19.17 -4.16 -12.77
C ALA A 254 20.12 -3.77 -11.62
N THR A 255 20.58 -4.74 -10.83
CA THR A 255 21.56 -4.50 -9.75
C THR A 255 22.91 -4.06 -10.30
N ALA A 256 23.40 -4.68 -11.38
CA ALA A 256 24.64 -4.29 -12.02
C ALA A 256 24.56 -2.87 -12.62
N VAL A 257 23.44 -2.53 -13.26
CA VAL A 257 23.15 -1.18 -13.76
C VAL A 257 23.11 -0.18 -12.62
N LEU A 258 22.44 -0.51 -11.52
CA LEU A 258 22.33 0.35 -10.34
C LEU A 258 23.67 0.54 -9.63
N LEU A 259 24.55 -0.47 -9.63
CA LEU A 259 25.93 -0.35 -9.16
C LEU A 259 26.77 0.53 -10.09
N ALA A 260 26.65 0.36 -11.41
CA ALA A 260 27.38 1.15 -12.41
C ALA A 260 26.93 2.63 -12.43
N LEU A 261 25.63 2.87 -12.28
CA LEU A 261 25.01 4.20 -12.27
C LEU A 261 24.73 4.72 -10.85
N GLY A 262 25.27 4.08 -9.81
CA GLY A 262 24.93 4.39 -8.43
C GLY A 262 25.27 5.85 -8.06
N LYS A 263 26.45 6.32 -8.45
CA LYS A 263 26.87 7.72 -8.25
C LYS A 263 25.94 8.73 -8.96
N PRO A 264 25.69 8.64 -10.28
CA PRO A 264 24.79 9.59 -10.94
C PRO A 264 23.33 9.50 -10.46
N LEU A 265 22.85 8.33 -10.02
CA LEU A 265 21.54 8.21 -9.38
C LEU A 265 21.47 8.93 -8.03
N LEU A 266 22.55 8.86 -7.24
CA LEU A 266 22.64 9.56 -5.96
C LEU A 266 22.67 11.09 -6.14
N TRP A 267 23.24 11.60 -7.24
CA TRP A 267 23.22 13.04 -7.55
C TRP A 267 21.81 13.63 -7.64
N LEU A 268 20.79 12.82 -7.98
CA LEU A 268 19.40 13.25 -8.04
C LEU A 268 18.79 13.59 -6.66
N PHE A 269 19.40 13.11 -5.57
CA PHE A 269 18.92 13.35 -4.20
C PHE A 269 19.52 14.61 -3.55
N GLY A 270 20.43 15.31 -4.23
CA GLY A 270 20.92 16.63 -3.84
C GLY A 270 22.45 16.79 -3.88
N PRO A 271 22.96 18.02 -3.64
CA PRO A 271 24.38 18.36 -3.78
C PRO A 271 25.30 17.56 -2.84
N GLN A 272 24.77 17.15 -1.68
CA GLN A 272 25.45 16.34 -0.67
C GLN A 272 25.85 14.93 -1.15
N PHE A 273 25.31 14.49 -2.29
CA PHE A 273 25.62 13.20 -2.90
C PHE A 273 26.62 13.29 -4.07
N VAL A 274 27.11 14.49 -4.40
CA VAL A 274 27.99 14.74 -5.56
C VAL A 274 29.48 14.53 -5.22
N VAL A 275 29.83 14.49 -3.94
CA VAL A 275 31.21 14.36 -3.43
C VAL A 275 31.67 12.91 -3.40
#